data_AF-A0A9E3WRB9-F1
#
_entry.id   AF-A0A9E3WRB9-F1
#
_cell.length_a   1.000
_cell.length_b   1.000
_cell.length_c   1.000
_cell.angle_alpha   90.00
_cell.angle_beta   90.00
_cell.angle_gamma   90.00
#
_symmetry.space_group_name_H-M   'P 1'
#
loop_
_entity.id
_entity.type
_entity.pdbx_description
1 polymer ?
#
loop_
_entity_poly.entity_id
_entity_poly.type
_entity_poly.pdbx_seq_one_letter_code
_entity_poly.pdbx_strand_id
1 'polypeptide(L)'
;MRTNNFTLDDVEKFAKYFAVLEYDPNSQRSLHFQCSSFYWADEMPEFVDDGHDASIRHFMLYLLSYRKILMYGEDVPAFLPMWNRLKELCPKWPGFRADRMHASLIPELEMETNQELDRLERMINVCNRRKEQRARLAADNEPNRKTT
;
A
#
# COMPACT_ATOMS: atom_id res chain seq x y z
N MET A 1 -0.70 15.58 5.46
CA MET A 1 -1.26 14.29 5.88
C MET A 1 -0.73 14.06 7.29
N ARG A 2 -1.56 14.08 8.33
CA ARG A 2 -1.07 13.77 9.68
C ARG A 2 -0.63 12.31 9.65
N THR A 3 0.64 12.05 9.89
CA THR A 3 1.12 10.72 10.26
C THR A 3 0.53 10.45 11.64
N ASN A 4 -0.73 9.99 11.68
CA ASN A 4 -1.24 9.38 12.89
C ASN A 4 -0.37 8.15 13.12
N ASN A 5 0.56 8.25 14.05
CA ASN A 5 1.31 7.09 14.49
C ASN A 5 0.30 6.15 15.15
N PHE A 6 0.26 4.91 14.69
CA PHE A 6 -0.48 3.87 15.38
C PHE A 6 0.11 3.67 16.78
N THR A 7 -0.73 3.24 17.70
CA THR A 7 -0.40 2.98 19.09
C THR A 7 -0.50 1.48 19.37
N LEU A 8 -0.07 1.05 20.55
CA LEU A 8 -0.25 -0.34 20.98
C LEU A 8 -1.74 -0.70 21.12
N ASP A 9 -2.59 0.25 21.53
CA ASP A 9 -4.04 0.01 21.63
C ASP A 9 -4.66 -0.25 20.25
N ASP A 10 -4.17 0.42 19.20
CA ASP A 10 -4.58 0.15 17.82
C ASP A 10 -4.18 -1.27 17.40
N VAL A 11 -2.99 -1.74 17.79
CA VAL A 11 -2.52 -3.10 17.51
C VAL A 11 -3.43 -4.13 18.18
N GLU A 12 -3.73 -3.97 19.47
CA GLU A 12 -4.62 -4.86 20.23
C GLU A 12 -6.00 -4.96 19.55
N LYS A 13 -6.53 -3.81 19.15
CA LYS A 13 -7.83 -3.75 18.51
C LYS A 13 -7.83 -4.42 17.15
N PHE A 14 -6.81 -4.16 16.32
CA PHE A 14 -6.77 -4.72 14.97
C PHE A 14 -6.36 -6.18 14.95
N ALA A 15 -5.64 -6.67 15.97
CA ALA A 15 -5.18 -8.05 16.05
C ALA A 15 -6.30 -9.08 15.81
N LYS A 16 -7.54 -8.80 16.25
CA LYS A 16 -8.69 -9.69 16.01
C LYS A 16 -8.95 -9.98 14.53
N TYR A 17 -8.63 -9.06 13.63
CA TYR A 17 -8.80 -9.24 12.18
C TYR A 17 -7.65 -10.03 11.55
N PHE A 18 -6.44 -9.95 12.12
CA PHE A 18 -5.27 -10.68 11.64
C PHE A 18 -5.15 -12.08 12.25
N ALA A 19 -5.66 -12.28 13.47
CA ALA A 19 -5.55 -13.53 14.22
C ALA A 19 -6.29 -14.70 13.56
N VAL A 20 -7.29 -14.41 12.72
CA VAL A 20 -8.10 -15.40 12.00
C VAL A 20 -7.51 -15.76 10.62
N LEU A 21 -6.48 -15.03 10.18
CA LEU A 21 -5.85 -15.27 8.88
C LEU A 21 -4.89 -16.46 8.97
N GLU A 22 -5.01 -17.37 8.00
CA GLU A 22 -4.22 -18.58 7.92
C GLU A 22 -3.42 -18.62 6.63
N TYR A 23 -2.27 -19.29 6.69
CA TYR A 23 -1.39 -19.42 5.54
C TYR A 23 -2.03 -20.29 4.46
N ASP A 24 -2.14 -19.74 3.25
CA ASP A 24 -2.50 -20.47 2.05
C ASP A 24 -1.25 -20.62 1.15
N PRO A 25 -0.76 -21.84 0.87
CA PRO A 25 0.36 -22.05 -0.04
C PRO A 25 0.07 -21.61 -1.48
N ASN A 26 -1.20 -21.46 -1.86
CA ASN A 26 -1.60 -21.00 -3.20
C ASN A 26 -1.93 -19.49 -3.23
N SER A 27 -1.68 -18.78 -2.11
CA SER A 27 -1.96 -17.36 -1.99
C SER A 27 -1.23 -16.56 -3.05
N GLN A 28 -1.98 -15.72 -3.76
CA GLN A 28 -1.42 -14.90 -4.84
C GLN A 28 -0.66 -13.70 -4.26
N ARG A 29 0.56 -13.49 -4.74
CA ARG A 29 1.37 -12.30 -4.45
C ARG A 29 0.91 -11.12 -5.30
N SER A 30 0.97 -9.92 -4.77
CA SER A 30 0.73 -8.68 -5.50
C SER A 30 1.58 -7.53 -4.96
N LEU A 31 1.86 -6.54 -5.82
CA LEU A 31 2.52 -5.30 -5.42
C LEU A 31 1.49 -4.35 -4.77
N HIS A 32 1.77 -3.91 -3.54
CA HIS A 32 1.09 -2.77 -2.97
C HIS A 32 1.88 -1.48 -3.26
N PHE A 33 1.53 -0.81 -4.36
CA PHE A 33 2.33 0.29 -4.91
C PHE A 33 2.62 1.44 -3.92
N GLN A 34 1.63 1.84 -3.10
CA GLN A 34 1.80 2.97 -2.18
C GLN A 34 2.88 2.78 -1.11
N CYS A 35 3.16 1.53 -0.71
CA CYS A 35 4.23 1.21 0.24
C CYS A 35 5.40 0.50 -0.44
N SER A 36 5.36 0.37 -1.78
CA SER A 36 6.32 -0.35 -2.61
C SER A 36 6.75 -1.66 -1.93
N SER A 37 5.76 -2.47 -1.53
CA SER A 37 5.95 -3.71 -0.77
C SER A 37 5.06 -4.79 -1.36
N PHE A 38 5.50 -6.04 -1.33
CA PHE A 38 4.64 -7.17 -1.68
C PHE A 38 3.62 -7.44 -0.59
N TYR A 39 2.49 -8.02 -0.97
CA TYR A 39 1.55 -8.66 -0.07
C TYR A 39 0.99 -9.93 -0.72
N TRP A 40 0.40 -10.77 0.13
CA TRP A 40 -0.28 -11.98 -0.29
C TRP A 40 -1.76 -11.90 0.07
N ALA A 41 -2.63 -12.53 -0.73
CA ALA A 41 -4.07 -12.47 -0.54
C ALA A 41 -4.52 -12.97 0.85
N ASP A 42 -3.88 -14.02 1.36
CA ASP A 42 -4.07 -14.58 2.71
C ASP A 42 -3.56 -13.71 3.86
N GLU A 43 -2.90 -12.58 3.58
CA GLU A 43 -2.49 -11.60 4.60
C GLU A 43 -3.53 -10.50 4.82
N MET A 44 -4.54 -10.42 3.95
CA MET A 44 -5.45 -9.30 3.88
C MET A 44 -6.71 -9.57 4.70
N PRO A 45 -6.95 -8.82 5.79
CA PRO A 45 -8.24 -8.88 6.47
C PRO A 45 -9.33 -8.26 5.60
N GLU A 46 -10.59 -8.64 5.83
CA GLU A 46 -11.72 -7.93 5.25
C GLU A 46 -11.74 -6.48 5.77
N PHE A 47 -11.70 -5.52 4.85
CA PHE A 47 -11.71 -4.10 5.20
C PHE A 47 -13.13 -3.65 5.55
N VAL A 48 -13.49 -3.81 6.81
CA VAL A 48 -14.75 -3.30 7.38
C VAL A 48 -14.57 -1.87 7.89
N ASP A 49 -15.59 -1.04 7.72
CA ASP A 49 -15.71 0.22 8.47
C ASP A 49 -16.27 -0.12 9.85
N ASP A 50 -15.40 -0.14 10.86
CA ASP A 50 -15.76 -0.47 12.24
C ASP A 50 -15.99 0.77 13.11
N GLY A 51 -16.17 1.94 12.48
CA GLY A 51 -16.42 3.22 13.16
C GLY A 51 -15.24 3.73 13.99
N HIS A 52 -14.03 3.25 13.70
CA HIS A 52 -12.82 3.67 14.39
C HIS A 52 -12.10 4.81 13.68
N ASP A 53 -11.55 5.74 14.47
CA ASP A 53 -10.71 6.83 13.97
C ASP A 53 -9.49 6.32 13.19
N ALA A 54 -8.89 5.22 13.65
CA ALA A 54 -7.84 4.52 12.94
C ALA A 54 -8.44 3.51 11.97
N SER A 55 -7.93 3.49 10.74
CA SER A 55 -8.41 2.60 9.69
C SER A 55 -7.53 1.36 9.58
N ILE A 56 -8.14 0.17 9.64
CA ILE A 56 -7.46 -1.13 9.42
C ILE A 56 -6.71 -1.18 8.09
N ARG A 57 -7.24 -0.52 7.04
CA ARG A 57 -6.55 -0.41 5.75
C ARG A 57 -5.22 0.32 5.90
N HIS A 58 -5.22 1.47 6.57
CA HIS A 58 -4.00 2.23 6.81
C HIS A 58 -3.03 1.49 7.74
N PHE A 59 -3.55 0.73 8.71
CA PHE A 59 -2.73 -0.13 9.56
C PHE A 59 -2.03 -1.20 8.72
N MET A 60 -2.73 -1.84 7.77
CA MET A 60 -2.10 -2.78 6.84
C MET A 60 -1.00 -2.12 5.99
N LEU A 61 -1.21 -0.91 5.47
CA LEU A 61 -0.16 -0.17 4.75
C LEU A 61 1.07 0.08 5.62
N TYR A 62 0.84 0.40 6.90
CA TYR A 62 1.87 0.63 7.89
C TYR A 62 2.71 -0.64 8.08
N LEU A 63 2.06 -1.80 8.33
CA LEU A 63 2.73 -3.09 8.47
C LEU A 63 3.56 -3.47 7.23
N LEU A 64 2.98 -3.32 6.03
CA LEU A 64 3.68 -3.62 4.78
C LEU A 64 4.91 -2.75 4.55
N SER A 65 4.85 -1.47 4.94
CA SER A 65 5.96 -0.54 4.85
C SER A 65 7.10 -0.93 5.80
N TYR A 66 6.78 -1.32 7.03
CA TYR A 66 7.80 -1.77 7.97
C TYR A 66 8.40 -3.11 7.59
N ARG A 67 7.60 -4.06 7.07
CA ARG A 67 8.11 -5.30 6.49
C ARG A 67 9.15 -5.02 5.40
N LYS A 68 8.89 -4.06 4.51
CA LYS A 68 9.87 -3.66 3.49
C LYS A 68 11.18 -3.20 4.14
N ILE A 69 11.11 -2.32 5.14
CA ILE A 69 12.32 -1.84 5.85
C ILE A 69 13.12 -3.03 6.42
N LEU A 70 12.45 -3.98 7.06
CA LEU A 70 13.09 -5.20 7.57
C LEU A 70 13.75 -6.04 6.46
N MET A 71 13.15 -6.13 5.26
CA MET A 71 13.76 -6.83 4.12
C MET A 71 15.10 -6.23 3.72
N TYR A 72 15.28 -4.90 3.84
CA TYR A 72 16.55 -4.21 3.57
C TYR A 72 17.57 -4.33 4.71
N GLY A 73 17.24 -5.05 5.79
CA GLY A 73 18.11 -5.19 6.96
C GLY A 73 18.15 -3.93 7.84
N GLU A 74 17.21 -3.02 7.63
CA GLU A 74 17.05 -1.81 8.44
C GLU A 74 16.00 -2.04 9.54
N ASP A 75 15.97 -1.14 10.53
CA ASP A 75 14.96 -1.15 11.58
C ASP A 75 14.54 0.29 11.93
N VAL A 76 13.31 0.43 12.43
CA VAL A 76 12.74 1.67 12.94
C VAL A 76 12.31 1.40 14.38
N PRO A 77 13.11 1.81 15.39
CA PRO A 77 12.87 1.48 16.80
C PRO A 77 11.47 1.85 17.32
N ALA A 78 10.86 2.90 16.77
CA ALA A 78 9.50 3.32 17.12
C ALA A 78 8.42 2.31 16.70
N PHE A 79 8.71 1.47 15.70
CA PHE A 79 7.79 0.51 15.13
C PHE A 79 7.86 -0.87 15.79
N LEU A 80 9.06 -1.20 16.30
CA LEU A 80 9.37 -2.51 16.87
C LEU A 80 8.39 -2.95 17.98
N PRO A 81 7.95 -2.08 18.92
CA PRO A 81 6.97 -2.49 19.93
C PRO A 81 5.64 -2.95 19.34
N MET A 82 5.12 -2.24 18.33
CA MET A 82 3.86 -2.59 17.67
C MET A 82 4.00 -3.88 16.86
N TRP A 83 5.10 -4.03 16.14
CA TRP A 83 5.38 -5.23 15.35
C TRP A 83 5.48 -6.48 16.22
N ASN A 84 6.25 -6.40 17.31
CA ASN A 84 6.39 -7.50 18.26
C ASN A 84 5.05 -7.81 18.93
N ARG A 85 4.27 -6.79 19.31
CA ARG A 85 2.97 -7.01 19.93
C ARG A 85 1.99 -7.70 18.98
N LEU A 86 1.95 -7.31 17.72
CA LEU A 86 1.13 -8.00 16.72
C LEU A 86 1.60 -9.46 16.54
N LYS A 87 2.91 -9.72 16.58
CA LYS A 87 3.47 -11.07 16.49
C LYS A 87 3.08 -11.96 17.67
N GLU A 88 3.00 -11.40 18.88
CA GLU A 88 2.51 -12.10 20.06
C GLU A 88 1.02 -12.44 19.96
N LEU A 89 0.20 -11.50 19.48
CA LEU A 89 -1.25 -11.66 19.38
C LEU A 89 -1.68 -12.51 18.16
N CYS A 90 -0.91 -12.47 17.07
CA CYS A 90 -1.23 -13.10 15.81
C CYS A 90 -0.04 -13.96 15.30
N PRO A 91 0.42 -14.96 16.06
CA PRO A 91 1.64 -15.71 15.73
C PRO A 91 1.52 -16.52 14.43
N LYS A 92 0.28 -16.78 13.97
CA LYS A 92 -0.02 -17.51 12.74
C LYS A 92 -0.21 -16.60 11.52
N TRP A 93 -0.21 -15.28 11.69
CA TRP A 93 -0.46 -14.37 10.57
C TRP A 93 0.59 -14.61 9.46
N PRO A 94 0.17 -14.87 8.21
CA PRO A 94 1.09 -15.24 7.14
C PRO A 94 2.16 -14.18 6.83
N GLY A 95 1.88 -12.91 7.17
CA GLY A 95 2.82 -11.80 6.97
C GLY A 95 4.14 -11.91 7.73
N PHE A 96 4.20 -12.71 8.79
CA PHE A 96 5.42 -12.94 9.59
C PHE A 96 6.31 -14.07 9.10
N ARG A 97 5.95 -14.74 7.99
CA ARG A 97 6.78 -15.83 7.48
C ARG A 97 8.09 -15.32 6.90
N ALA A 98 9.17 -16.05 7.16
CA ALA A 98 10.52 -15.65 6.74
C ALA A 98 10.67 -15.57 5.22
N ASP A 99 10.02 -16.45 4.46
CA ASP A 99 10.02 -16.46 3.00
C ASP A 99 9.36 -15.20 2.39
N ARG A 100 8.43 -14.56 3.10
CA ARG A 100 7.74 -13.32 2.69
C ARG A 100 8.43 -12.04 3.16
N MET A 101 9.44 -12.16 4.01
CA MET A 101 10.26 -11.05 4.54
C MET A 101 11.72 -11.15 4.08
N HIS A 102 12.02 -12.05 3.14
CA HIS A 102 13.38 -12.33 2.75
C HIS A 102 13.94 -11.28 1.78
N ALA A 103 15.20 -10.87 1.96
CA ALA A 103 15.88 -9.89 1.11
C ALA A 103 15.97 -10.30 -0.37
N SER A 104 15.87 -11.59 -0.68
CA SER A 104 15.85 -12.08 -2.07
C SER A 104 14.66 -11.57 -2.90
N LEU A 105 13.61 -11.05 -2.26
CA LEU A 105 12.46 -10.46 -2.94
C LEU A 105 12.72 -9.02 -3.41
N ILE A 106 13.78 -8.35 -2.92
CA ILE A 106 14.06 -6.94 -3.24
C ILE A 106 14.20 -6.69 -4.75
N PRO A 107 14.97 -7.48 -5.53
CA PRO A 107 15.13 -7.22 -6.96
C PRO A 107 13.79 -7.29 -7.73
N GLU A 108 12.94 -8.26 -7.39
CA GLU A 108 11.61 -8.39 -7.98
C GLU A 108 10.70 -7.21 -7.58
N LEU A 109 10.78 -6.79 -6.32
CA LEU A 109 10.00 -5.67 -5.79
C LEU A 109 10.34 -4.35 -6.49
N GLU A 110 11.63 -4.08 -6.69
CA GLU A 110 12.12 -2.90 -7.40
C GLU A 110 11.72 -2.93 -8.87
N MET A 111 11.83 -4.10 -9.51
CA MET A 111 11.38 -4.29 -10.89
C MET A 111 9.88 -4.02 -11.04
N GLU A 112 9.02 -4.64 -10.23
CA GLU A 112 7.56 -4.44 -10.29
C GLU A 112 7.17 -2.99 -9.95
N THR A 113 7.87 -2.36 -9.00
CA THR A 113 7.65 -0.94 -8.66
C THR A 113 7.99 -0.03 -9.84
N ASN A 114 9.09 -0.26 -10.54
CA ASN A 114 9.48 0.51 -11.72
C ASN A 114 8.49 0.32 -12.87
N GLN A 115 8.02 -0.91 -13.11
CA GLN A 115 6.99 -1.18 -14.12
C GLN A 115 5.68 -0.41 -13.84
N GLU A 116 5.30 -0.31 -12.58
CA GLU A 116 4.12 0.45 -12.16
C GLU A 116 4.32 1.96 -12.29
N LEU A 117 5.50 2.48 -11.98
CA LEU A 117 5.86 3.88 -12.24
C LEU A 117 5.77 4.20 -13.74
N ASP A 118 6.34 3.37 -14.60
CA ASP A 118 6.28 3.55 -16.06
C ASP A 118 4.82 3.53 -16.56
N ARG A 119 3.99 2.65 -15.98
CA ARG A 119 2.54 2.58 -16.31
C ARG A 119 1.83 3.88 -15.96
N LEU A 120 2.08 4.42 -14.77
CA LEU A 120 1.49 5.67 -14.30
C LEU A 120 1.96 6.87 -15.12
N GLU A 121 3.25 6.92 -15.47
CA GLU A 121 3.79 7.96 -16.34
C GLU A 121 3.10 7.95 -17.72
N ARG A 122 2.94 6.76 -18.33
CA ARG A 122 2.18 6.62 -19.58
C ARG A 122 0.75 7.13 -19.45
N MET A 123 0.06 6.83 -18.35
CA MET A 123 -1.31 7.31 -18.11
C MET A 123 -1.36 8.84 -17.97
N ILE A 124 -0.43 9.45 -17.23
CA ILE A 124 -0.34 10.90 -17.07
C ILE A 124 -0.14 11.56 -18.44
N ASN A 125 0.77 11.03 -19.25
CA ASN A 125 1.04 11.53 -20.60
C ASN A 125 -0.21 11.46 -21.51
N VAL A 126 -1.00 10.38 -21.43
CA VAL A 126 -2.29 10.29 -22.15
C VAL A 126 -3.26 11.37 -21.67
N CYS A 127 -3.39 11.57 -20.36
CA CYS A 127 -4.27 12.57 -19.78
C CYS A 127 -3.89 14.00 -20.20
N ASN A 128 -2.59 14.32 -20.21
CA ASN A 128 -2.09 15.61 -20.63
C ASN A 128 -2.41 15.90 -22.10
N ARG A 129 -2.15 14.94 -23.01
CA ARG A 129 -2.53 15.07 -24.43
C ARG A 129 -4.03 15.31 -24.62
N ARG A 130 -4.88 14.61 -23.87
CA ARG A 130 -6.34 14.81 -23.92
C ARG A 130 -6.75 16.20 -23.44
N LYS A 131 -6.11 16.72 -22.38
CA LYS A 131 -6.36 18.08 -21.89
C LYS A 131 -5.96 19.13 -22.93
N GLU A 132 -4.79 18.99 -23.54
CA GLU A 132 -4.31 19.88 -24.61
C GLU A 132 -5.23 19.88 -25.82
N GLN A 133 -5.68 18.70 -26.27
CA GLN A 133 -6.61 18.58 -27.39
C GLN A 133 -7.94 19.28 -27.09
N ARG A 134 -8.49 19.10 -25.89
CA ARG A 134 -9.71 19.79 -25.47
C ARG A 134 -9.54 21.31 -25.43
N ALA A 135 -8.41 21.80 -24.94
CA ALA A 135 -8.11 23.23 -24.92
C ALA A 135 -8.02 23.82 -26.34
N ARG A 136 -7.38 23.12 -27.28
CA ARG A 136 -7.33 23.53 -28.70
C ARG A 136 -8.73 23.60 -29.32
N LEU A 137 -9.51 22.53 -29.17
CA LEU A 137 -10.89 22.49 -29.67
C LEU A 137 -11.78 23.58 -29.05
N ALA A 138 -11.56 23.95 -27.78
CA ALA A 138 -12.29 25.04 -27.15
C ALA A 138 -11.91 26.40 -27.75
N ALA A 139 -10.62 26.63 -28.00
CA ALA A 139 -10.13 27.85 -28.63
C ALA A 139 -10.62 28.01 -30.07
N ASP A 140 -10.64 26.92 -30.85
CA ASP A 140 -11.12 26.93 -32.24
C ASP A 140 -12.64 27.16 -32.34
N ASN A 141 -13.39 26.79 -31.29
CA ASN A 141 -14.84 26.95 -31.22
C ASN A 141 -15.29 28.28 -30.60
N GLU A 142 -14.37 29.18 -30.22
CA GLU A 142 -14.71 30.50 -29.68
C GLU A 142 -14.95 31.48 -30.85
N PRO A 143 -16.21 31.66 -31.33
CA PRO A 143 -16.47 32.40 -32.55
C PRO A 143 -16.47 33.88 -32.21
N ASN A 144 -15.54 34.65 -32.78
CA ASN A 144 -15.60 36.09 -33.11
C ASN A 144 -16.64 36.94 -32.33
N ARG A 145 -16.67 36.85 -30.99
CA ARG A 145 -17.70 37.46 -30.12
C ARG A 145 -17.50 38.97 -29.91
N LYS A 146 -16.76 39.62 -30.81
CA LYS A 146 -16.45 41.05 -30.77
C LYS A 146 -16.65 41.66 -32.17
N THR A 147 -17.90 41.91 -32.52
CA THR A 147 -18.26 42.90 -33.55
C THR A 147 -19.72 43.29 -33.34
N THR A 148 -19.99 44.08 -32.30
CA THR A 148 -21.17 44.95 -32.22
C THR A 148 -20.86 46.13 -31.33
#